data_AF-A0A935ZDE4-F1
#
_entry.id   AF-A0A935ZDE4-F1
#
_cell.length_a   1.000
_cell.length_b   1.000
_cell.length_c   1.000
_cell.angle_alpha   90.00
_cell.angle_beta   90.00
_cell.angle_gamma   90.00
#
_symmetry.space_group_name_H-M   'P 1'
#
loop_
_entity.id
_entity.type
_entity.pdbx_description
1 polymer ?
#
loop_
_entity_poly.entity_id
_entity_poly.type
_entity_poly.pdbx_seq_one_letter_code
_entity_poly.pdbx_strand_id
1 'polypeptide(L)'
;MKRLAWLLGSSVVLPFVFAACGGGEEPPGTDAGSPDGATTTTPTGSTTVPPVDGAVPDGAARDGAAPDAATPDGATSDGATPDGGPTDAGVDATVDAGPTCGVGFPMLCMPGQACMTDDDCEGKCTANVCDAPSHTDGKLSPSLGETDIDCGGPDALVDPAVRCENALLCMVDADCKSSACSAKSGRCVAGASCAVAAGDSVSGIETCGGGETGTPGAMGDSCCASLPLPTTTTRRLDKYEITAGRIRRFVNAVTATYGTADLRAWTKAYAAANPGSQLEYVDTNFPGLLDLLPQTATPAARLSLVTALGLFAVDPINTLDGCYVGTGSEGHSTYYWDAATRGVFRLPARTHSQATLDEKPINCTMSLVYMAFCAWDGGELARMTDYREVWGTNPQPIAAGNVYVPWAAMLDLGQFNWRNGQHGGFNCVNGWPGCVANQPIFYRYPLRNADNSLINLANDSSPLISAPGRFQMDVTQAVSANGEGWYDIGGLNLETGWVDAPPTNPSGAIQDFCDTSASPGPGETACTRGDNNGVLRYSGPLPHLPLVGYSWEGHARYNENYLAGRAANPGNWKPVTWQYGKGGGRCARTY
;
A
#
# COMPACT_ATOMS: atom_id res chain seq x y z
N MET A 1 21.19 26.76 -0.68
CA MET A 1 21.50 28.21 -0.71
C MET A 1 21.23 28.79 -2.11
N LYS A 2 20.18 29.59 -2.26
CA LYS A 2 20.01 30.79 -3.12
C LYS A 2 18.50 31.10 -3.14
N ARG A 3 18.11 32.07 -2.31
CA ARG A 3 16.80 32.72 -2.29
C ARG A 3 16.87 33.98 -3.16
N LEU A 4 15.78 34.30 -3.86
CA LEU A 4 15.31 35.66 -4.26
C LEU A 4 13.92 35.44 -4.93
N ALA A 5 12.76 35.75 -4.33
CA ALA A 5 12.11 37.03 -3.98
C ALA A 5 11.19 37.63 -5.08
N TRP A 6 9.88 37.66 -4.76
CA TRP A 6 8.88 38.75 -4.97
C TRP A 6 8.18 39.02 -6.32
N LEU A 7 6.82 38.98 -6.29
CA LEU A 7 5.81 40.05 -6.61
C LEU A 7 4.46 39.40 -7.01
N LEU A 8 3.45 39.38 -6.13
CA LEU A 8 2.31 40.32 -6.04
C LEU A 8 1.48 40.55 -7.32
N GLY A 9 0.20 40.16 -7.23
CA GLY A 9 -0.93 41.00 -7.61
C GLY A 9 -1.54 40.79 -8.99
N SER A 10 -2.76 40.23 -9.02
CA SER A 10 -3.92 40.90 -9.64
C SER A 10 -5.18 40.05 -9.46
N SER A 11 -6.05 40.53 -8.58
CA SER A 11 -7.44 40.11 -8.45
C SER A 11 -8.23 40.61 -9.67
N VAL A 12 -8.87 39.70 -10.41
CA VAL A 12 -9.92 40.05 -11.37
C VAL A 12 -11.24 39.53 -10.81
N VAL A 13 -12.06 40.47 -10.38
CA VAL A 13 -13.48 40.30 -10.06
C VAL A 13 -14.25 40.35 -11.38
N LEU A 14 -15.06 39.32 -11.66
CA LEU A 14 -16.11 39.37 -12.68
C LEU A 14 -17.42 38.81 -12.09
N PRO A 15 -18.58 39.41 -12.42
CA PRO A 15 -19.78 39.32 -11.62
C PRO A 15 -20.67 38.11 -11.98
N PHE A 16 -21.36 37.63 -10.95
CA PHE A 16 -22.54 36.80 -11.03
C PHE A 16 -23.62 37.46 -11.90
N VAL A 17 -24.18 36.69 -12.85
CA VAL A 17 -25.50 36.96 -13.43
C VAL A 17 -26.38 35.76 -13.13
N PHE A 18 -27.32 35.95 -12.21
CA PHE A 18 -28.49 35.09 -12.02
C PHE A 18 -29.46 35.31 -13.18
N ALA A 19 -29.87 34.23 -13.83
CA ALA A 19 -31.07 34.21 -14.67
C ALA A 19 -31.97 33.06 -14.20
N ALA A 20 -33.04 33.43 -13.53
CA ALA A 20 -34.19 32.58 -13.22
C ALA A 20 -35.32 32.91 -14.21
N CYS A 21 -36.08 31.88 -14.60
CA CYS A 21 -37.44 31.81 -15.18
C CYS A 21 -37.48 30.55 -16.09
N GLY A 22 -38.42 29.61 -16.07
CA GLY A 22 -39.70 29.44 -15.39
C GLY A 22 -40.66 28.65 -16.32
N GLY A 23 -41.34 27.61 -15.79
CA GLY A 23 -42.53 26.92 -16.36
C GLY A 23 -42.33 26.14 -17.67
N GLY A 24 -42.97 25.01 -17.98
CA GLY A 24 -44.09 24.24 -17.46
C GLY A 24 -44.48 23.21 -18.55
N GLU A 25 -45.42 22.32 -18.24
CA GLU A 25 -46.16 21.39 -19.15
C GLU A 25 -45.72 19.90 -19.19
N GLU A 26 -46.43 19.09 -18.36
CA GLU A 26 -46.96 17.74 -18.66
C GLU A 26 -47.98 17.77 -19.84
N PRO A 27 -48.54 16.66 -20.41
CA PRO A 27 -48.80 15.30 -19.88
C PRO A 27 -48.70 14.18 -20.98
N PRO A 28 -49.45 13.04 -20.98
CA PRO A 28 -50.10 12.23 -19.94
C PRO A 28 -49.61 10.75 -19.90
N GLY A 29 -50.02 10.03 -18.85
CA GLY A 29 -49.73 8.60 -18.64
C GLY A 29 -50.70 7.61 -19.27
N THR A 30 -50.42 6.33 -19.05
CA THR A 30 -51.37 5.22 -19.11
C THR A 30 -51.03 4.15 -18.08
N ASP A 31 -52.00 3.87 -17.21
CA ASP A 31 -52.07 2.77 -16.26
C ASP A 31 -52.20 1.40 -16.95
N ALA A 32 -51.65 0.36 -16.30
CA ALA A 32 -52.18 -1.00 -16.38
C ALA A 32 -51.77 -1.85 -15.16
N GLY A 33 -52.72 -2.00 -14.21
CA GLY A 33 -53.16 -3.30 -13.70
C GLY A 33 -52.30 -4.10 -12.71
N SER A 34 -52.64 -3.99 -11.42
CA SER A 34 -52.57 -5.03 -10.36
C SER A 34 -53.44 -6.27 -10.73
N PRO A 35 -53.33 -7.48 -10.11
CA PRO A 35 -53.69 -7.79 -8.69
C PRO A 35 -52.75 -8.84 -8.03
N ASP A 36 -52.80 -9.30 -6.78
CA ASP A 36 -53.39 -8.96 -5.47
C ASP A 36 -52.80 -9.98 -4.44
N GLY A 37 -52.85 -9.65 -3.15
CA GLY A 37 -52.83 -10.60 -2.02
C GLY A 37 -51.76 -10.31 -0.95
N ALA A 38 -51.98 -9.39 0.01
CA ALA A 38 -52.70 -9.56 1.30
C ALA A 38 -52.06 -10.64 2.20
N THR A 39 -51.65 -10.42 3.45
CA THR A 39 -52.39 -9.83 4.58
C THR A 39 -51.48 -9.44 5.77
N THR A 40 -51.77 -8.28 6.38
CA THR A 40 -51.83 -7.89 7.82
C THR A 40 -51.30 -8.86 8.89
N THR A 41 -50.61 -8.43 9.96
CA THR A 41 -51.15 -7.61 11.08
C THR A 41 -50.09 -6.86 11.90
N THR A 42 -50.40 -5.62 12.26
CA THR A 42 -49.82 -4.83 13.37
C THR A 42 -50.27 -5.38 14.74
N PRO A 43 -49.55 -5.06 15.84
CA PRO A 43 -50.14 -4.08 16.75
C PRO A 43 -49.16 -3.03 17.31
N THR A 44 -49.76 -1.87 17.53
CA THR A 44 -49.32 -0.70 18.29
C THR A 44 -48.88 -1.01 19.73
N GLY A 45 -47.86 -0.29 20.20
CA GLY A 45 -47.48 -0.24 21.61
C GLY A 45 -46.53 0.93 21.90
N SER A 46 -47.12 2.10 22.14
CA SER A 46 -46.47 3.33 22.61
C SER A 46 -46.27 3.27 24.14
N THR A 47 -45.06 3.50 24.63
CA THR A 47 -44.81 4.12 25.94
C THR A 47 -43.52 4.94 25.92
N THR A 48 -43.59 6.11 26.54
CA THR A 48 -42.59 7.17 26.64
C THR A 48 -41.92 7.21 28.02
N VAL A 49 -40.69 7.76 28.06
CA VAL A 49 -39.97 8.43 29.20
C VAL A 49 -39.14 7.53 30.16
N PRO A 50 -38.01 7.96 30.80
CA PRO A 50 -37.04 9.08 30.62
C PRO A 50 -35.54 8.65 30.48
N PRO A 51 -34.58 9.60 30.33
CA PRO A 51 -33.14 9.31 30.31
C PRO A 51 -32.54 9.09 31.70
N VAL A 52 -31.44 8.34 31.79
CA VAL A 52 -30.63 8.21 33.00
C VAL A 52 -29.18 8.54 32.67
N ASP A 53 -28.76 9.73 33.12
CA ASP A 53 -27.36 10.06 33.41
C ASP A 53 -26.89 9.27 34.63
N GLY A 54 -25.61 8.90 34.69
CA GLY A 54 -24.98 8.57 35.96
C GLY A 54 -23.79 7.59 35.92
N ALA A 55 -22.60 8.18 35.87
CA ALA A 55 -21.47 7.90 36.77
C ALA A 55 -20.77 6.52 36.79
N VAL A 56 -19.49 6.57 36.43
CA VAL A 56 -18.35 5.84 37.03
C VAL A 56 -18.28 6.18 38.53
N PRO A 57 -18.07 5.22 39.48
CA PRO A 57 -16.70 4.93 39.96
C PRO A 57 -16.38 3.50 40.47
N ASP A 58 -15.12 3.14 40.24
CA ASP A 58 -14.11 2.51 41.11
C ASP A 58 -14.42 1.29 41.99
N GLY A 59 -13.53 0.31 41.89
CA GLY A 59 -12.97 -0.35 43.08
C GLY A 59 -12.95 -1.88 43.06
N ALA A 60 -11.85 -2.47 42.57
CA ALA A 60 -11.35 -3.73 43.11
C ALA A 60 -9.82 -3.76 43.02
N ALA A 61 -9.19 -3.38 44.13
CA ALA A 61 -7.80 -3.71 44.44
C ALA A 61 -7.67 -5.22 44.69
N ARG A 62 -6.60 -5.83 44.17
CA ARG A 62 -5.89 -6.92 44.85
C ARG A 62 -4.40 -6.73 44.68
N ASP A 63 -3.74 -6.83 45.82
CA ASP A 63 -2.35 -6.49 46.07
C ASP A 63 -1.38 -7.59 45.63
N GLY A 64 -0.19 -7.13 45.21
CA GLY A 64 1.12 -7.65 45.63
C GLY A 64 1.48 -9.12 45.37
N ALA A 65 2.43 -9.34 44.46
CA ALA A 65 3.78 -9.83 44.79
C ALA A 65 4.54 -10.27 43.52
N ALA A 66 5.71 -9.69 43.33
CA ALA A 66 6.86 -10.28 42.64
C ALA A 66 8.09 -10.02 43.54
N PRO A 67 9.25 -10.69 43.36
CA PRO A 67 9.59 -11.76 42.43
C PRO A 67 10.33 -12.95 43.10
N ASP A 68 10.61 -14.03 42.35
CA ASP A 68 11.99 -14.56 42.17
C ASP A 68 12.08 -15.89 41.38
N ALA A 69 13.20 -15.98 40.66
CA ALA A 69 13.99 -17.15 40.25
C ALA A 69 13.61 -17.98 39.00
N ALA A 70 14.51 -17.91 38.00
CA ALA A 70 15.13 -19.11 37.41
C ALA A 70 16.49 -18.75 36.73
N THR A 71 17.58 -19.26 37.29
CA THR A 71 18.87 -19.55 36.62
C THR A 71 18.77 -20.82 35.75
N PRO A 72 19.75 -21.14 34.86
CA PRO A 72 20.87 -22.01 35.25
C PRO A 72 22.26 -21.75 34.61
N ASP A 73 23.28 -22.15 35.39
CA ASP A 73 24.60 -22.77 35.10
C ASP A 73 25.58 -22.13 34.09
N GLY A 74 26.90 -22.03 34.32
CA GLY A 74 27.79 -22.53 35.37
C GLY A 74 29.22 -22.69 34.80
N ALA A 75 30.26 -22.29 35.54
CA ALA A 75 31.62 -22.89 35.50
C ALA A 75 32.55 -22.27 36.56
N THR A 76 32.80 -23.08 37.57
CA THR A 76 33.93 -23.21 38.53
C THR A 76 35.28 -22.54 38.22
N SER A 77 35.94 -22.03 39.28
CA SER A 77 37.26 -22.54 39.72
C SER A 77 37.62 -22.09 41.15
N ASP A 78 38.29 -23.00 41.86
CA ASP A 78 38.54 -23.07 43.30
C ASP A 78 39.63 -22.12 43.83
N GLY A 79 39.60 -21.88 45.15
CA GLY A 79 40.56 -21.05 45.88
C GLY A 79 41.66 -21.80 46.63
N ALA A 80 42.62 -21.02 47.15
CA ALA A 80 43.54 -21.19 48.30
C ALA A 80 44.80 -20.33 48.00
N THR A 81 45.51 -19.62 48.87
CA THR A 81 45.57 -19.31 50.31
C THR A 81 46.59 -18.14 50.45
N PRO A 82 46.64 -17.38 51.56
CA PRO A 82 47.58 -16.27 51.73
C PRO A 82 48.83 -16.67 52.53
N ASP A 83 50.03 -16.26 52.07
CA ASP A 83 51.25 -16.18 52.89
C ASP A 83 52.17 -15.07 52.37
N GLY A 84 52.80 -14.33 53.30
CA GLY A 84 53.40 -13.02 53.05
C GLY A 84 54.91 -12.97 52.79
N GLY A 85 55.30 -11.93 52.02
CA GLY A 85 56.55 -11.14 52.01
C GLY A 85 57.90 -11.85 51.77
N PRO A 86 59.02 -11.11 51.55
CA PRO A 86 59.17 -9.67 51.29
C PRO A 86 60.05 -9.32 50.06
N THR A 87 60.02 -8.03 49.68
CA THR A 87 61.06 -7.24 48.96
C THR A 87 61.70 -7.79 47.68
N ASP A 88 61.46 -7.12 46.55
CA ASP A 88 62.58 -6.48 45.84
C ASP A 88 62.13 -5.36 44.89
N ALA A 89 63.04 -4.40 44.74
CA ALA A 89 62.86 -3.11 44.12
C ALA A 89 62.90 -3.16 42.58
N GLY A 90 62.17 -2.21 41.96
CA GLY A 90 62.59 -1.58 40.72
C GLY A 90 61.95 -2.10 39.43
N VAL A 91 60.74 -1.63 39.14
CA VAL A 91 60.31 -1.38 37.75
C VAL A 91 59.35 -0.18 37.72
N ASP A 92 59.79 0.84 36.99
CA ASP A 92 59.06 1.91 36.30
C ASP A 92 57.61 2.20 36.73
N ALA A 93 57.45 3.25 37.54
CA ALA A 93 56.17 3.87 37.82
C ALA A 93 55.76 4.80 36.66
N THR A 94 55.27 4.24 35.55
CA THR A 94 54.51 5.02 34.55
C THR A 94 53.29 4.32 33.92
N VAL A 95 52.92 3.08 34.25
CA VAL A 95 51.75 2.44 33.60
C VAL A 95 50.93 1.60 34.58
N ASP A 96 50.13 2.25 35.44
CA ASP A 96 48.93 1.59 36.00
C ASP A 96 47.92 2.62 36.59
N ALA A 97 47.78 3.77 35.92
CA ALA A 97 46.56 4.53 36.08
C ALA A 97 45.51 3.78 35.24
N GLY A 98 44.71 2.93 35.89
CA GLY A 98 43.55 2.32 35.25
C GLY A 98 42.72 3.38 34.50
N PRO A 99 41.99 2.99 33.45
CA PRO A 99 41.31 3.94 32.57
C PRO A 99 40.42 4.88 33.40
N THR A 100 40.56 6.19 33.19
CA THR A 100 39.75 7.23 33.86
C THR A 100 38.47 7.55 33.09
N CYS A 101 38.18 6.76 32.06
CA CYS A 101 37.12 6.90 31.07
C CYS A 101 36.68 5.50 30.63
N GLY A 102 35.56 5.41 29.90
CA GLY A 102 35.02 4.15 29.39
C GLY A 102 33.82 3.63 30.19
N VAL A 103 33.47 2.36 30.02
CA VAL A 103 32.30 1.75 30.66
C VAL A 103 32.45 1.81 32.19
N GLY A 104 31.44 2.37 32.86
CA GLY A 104 31.46 2.58 34.32
C GLY A 104 32.05 3.93 34.76
N PHE A 105 32.49 4.76 33.81
CA PHE A 105 32.90 6.15 34.03
C PHE A 105 31.88 7.13 33.46
N PRO A 106 31.87 8.40 33.91
CA PRO A 106 30.92 9.42 33.42
C PRO A 106 31.14 9.84 31.95
N MET A 107 32.21 9.38 31.30
CA MET A 107 32.53 9.70 29.91
C MET A 107 33.25 8.55 29.21
N LEU A 108 32.99 8.39 27.91
CA LEU A 108 33.78 7.54 27.03
C LEU A 108 35.20 8.09 26.89
N CYS A 109 36.13 7.20 26.56
CA CYS A 109 37.51 7.53 26.28
C CYS A 109 37.64 8.23 24.93
N MET A 110 38.40 9.32 24.91
CA MET A 110 38.71 10.08 23.69
C MET A 110 39.66 9.31 22.77
N PRO A 111 39.69 9.62 21.47
CA PRO A 111 40.64 9.03 20.54
C PRO A 111 42.09 9.16 21.04
N GLY A 112 42.84 8.05 21.00
CA GLY A 112 44.20 7.95 21.51
C GLY A 112 44.32 7.57 22.99
N GLN A 113 43.22 7.48 23.74
CA GLN A 113 43.25 7.02 25.14
C GLN A 113 43.17 5.50 25.26
N ALA A 114 43.66 4.97 26.38
CA ALA A 114 43.63 3.54 26.66
C ALA A 114 42.20 3.05 26.85
N CYS A 115 41.91 1.86 26.31
CA CYS A 115 40.62 1.18 26.41
C CYS A 115 40.82 -0.33 26.61
N MET A 116 39.83 -1.00 27.17
CA MET A 116 39.81 -2.46 27.33
C MET A 116 38.82 -3.12 26.38
N THR A 117 37.69 -2.46 26.11
CA THR A 117 36.68 -2.94 25.16
C THR A 117 36.26 -1.81 24.23
N ASP A 118 35.60 -2.19 23.14
CA ASP A 118 34.99 -1.23 22.23
C ASP A 118 34.10 -0.26 23.01
N ASP A 119 33.27 -0.73 23.93
CA ASP A 119 32.31 0.11 24.66
C ASP A 119 32.96 1.23 25.50
N ASP A 120 34.28 1.19 25.72
CA ASP A 120 35.01 2.27 26.38
C ASP A 120 35.17 3.50 25.48
N CYS A 121 35.05 3.34 24.17
CA CYS A 121 35.36 4.33 23.16
C CYS A 121 34.12 4.71 22.35
N GLU A 122 34.11 5.93 21.82
CA GLU A 122 33.12 6.32 20.82
C GLU A 122 33.36 5.61 19.47
N GLY A 123 34.60 5.63 18.96
CA GLY A 123 35.06 4.76 17.87
C GLY A 123 35.44 3.36 18.38
N LYS A 124 36.21 2.55 17.62
CA LYS A 124 36.67 1.22 18.10
C LYS A 124 37.82 1.29 19.10
N CYS A 125 37.95 0.27 19.94
CA CYS A 125 39.12 0.02 20.76
C CYS A 125 40.10 -0.90 20.01
N THR A 126 41.05 -0.31 19.29
CA THR A 126 42.05 -1.06 18.52
C THR A 126 43.38 -1.03 19.23
N ALA A 127 43.96 -2.22 19.48
CA ALA A 127 45.23 -2.35 20.19
C ALA A 127 45.26 -1.63 21.57
N ASN A 128 44.16 -1.74 22.32
CA ASN A 128 43.94 -1.09 23.63
C ASN A 128 43.97 0.44 23.58
N VAL A 129 43.72 1.04 22.41
CA VAL A 129 43.62 2.49 22.22
C VAL A 129 42.35 2.82 21.45
N CYS A 130 41.62 3.85 21.87
CA CYS A 130 40.45 4.32 21.15
C CYS A 130 40.85 4.94 19.80
N ASP A 131 40.25 4.46 18.72
CA ASP A 131 40.28 5.10 17.42
C ASP A 131 39.35 6.34 17.39
N ALA A 132 39.55 7.20 16.39
CA ALA A 132 38.59 8.28 16.12
C ALA A 132 37.26 7.69 15.62
N PRO A 133 36.11 8.25 16.02
CA PRO A 133 34.81 7.81 15.51
C PRO A 133 34.75 8.05 13.99
N SER A 134 34.04 7.16 13.28
CA SER A 134 33.80 7.27 11.85
C SER A 134 32.46 6.64 11.47
N HIS A 135 31.84 7.11 10.37
CA HIS A 135 30.62 6.54 9.77
C HIS A 135 30.83 5.13 9.14
N THR A 136 31.79 4.34 9.62
CA THR A 136 32.12 3.00 9.11
C THR A 136 32.71 2.09 10.20
N ASP A 137 32.65 2.50 11.46
CA ASP A 137 33.25 1.77 12.57
C ASP A 137 32.26 0.82 13.27
N GLY A 138 31.05 0.65 12.73
CA GLY A 138 30.06 -0.27 13.25
C GLY A 138 29.45 0.20 14.57
N LYS A 139 29.58 1.48 14.91
CA LYS A 139 29.01 2.05 16.13
C LYS A 139 28.13 3.27 15.84
N LEU A 140 27.30 3.59 16.83
CA LEU A 140 26.61 4.86 16.88
C LEU A 140 27.54 5.89 17.53
N SER A 141 27.90 6.94 16.79
CA SER A 141 28.81 8.01 17.19
C SER A 141 28.08 9.34 17.41
N PRO A 142 27.66 9.68 18.64
CA PRO A 142 26.92 10.91 18.92
C PRO A 142 27.66 12.21 18.56
N SER A 143 28.99 12.22 18.58
CA SER A 143 29.82 13.37 18.20
C SER A 143 29.79 13.67 16.71
N LEU A 144 29.54 12.66 15.87
CA LEU A 144 29.25 12.81 14.44
C LEU A 144 27.76 13.12 14.18
N GLY A 145 26.93 13.06 15.22
CA GLY A 145 25.50 13.34 15.16
C GLY A 145 24.69 12.25 14.49
N GLU A 146 25.24 11.04 14.34
CA GLU A 146 24.57 9.87 13.79
C GLU A 146 23.24 9.58 14.52
N THR A 147 22.24 9.11 13.77
CA THR A 147 20.94 8.71 14.31
C THR A 147 20.78 7.21 14.44
N ASP A 148 21.56 6.43 13.70
CA ASP A 148 21.75 4.97 13.88
C ASP A 148 23.22 4.63 13.61
N ILE A 149 23.63 3.37 13.82
CA ILE A 149 24.99 2.88 13.63
C ILE A 149 25.52 3.30 12.26
N ASP A 150 26.63 4.06 12.25
CA ASP A 150 27.33 4.54 11.07
C ASP A 150 26.50 5.42 10.11
N CYS A 151 25.37 5.99 10.55
CA CYS A 151 24.49 6.73 9.64
C CYS A 151 23.61 7.81 10.27
N GLY A 152 23.12 8.68 9.39
CA GLY A 152 22.16 9.75 9.69
C GLY A 152 22.83 11.02 10.17
N GLY A 153 22.03 11.91 10.73
CA GLY A 153 22.52 13.13 11.35
C GLY A 153 22.80 14.27 10.37
N PRO A 154 23.46 15.33 10.85
CA PRO A 154 23.79 16.50 10.04
C PRO A 154 24.63 16.18 8.80
N ASP A 155 25.50 15.17 8.88
CA ASP A 155 26.37 14.78 7.76
C ASP A 155 25.57 14.15 6.61
N ALA A 156 24.45 13.50 6.88
CA ALA A 156 23.54 12.94 5.88
C ALA A 156 22.89 13.99 4.96
N LEU A 157 22.89 15.26 5.38
CA LEU A 157 22.45 16.40 4.54
C LEU A 157 23.44 16.73 3.43
N VAL A 158 24.73 16.45 3.63
CA VAL A 158 25.81 16.83 2.71
C VAL A 158 26.43 15.62 2.01
N ASP A 159 26.40 14.45 2.63
CA ASP A 159 26.88 13.19 2.06
C ASP A 159 25.76 12.13 2.04
N PRO A 160 25.24 11.77 0.86
CA PRO A 160 24.25 10.70 0.73
C PRO A 160 24.76 9.32 1.17
N ALA A 161 26.08 9.10 1.23
CA ALA A 161 26.66 7.81 1.62
C ALA A 161 26.43 7.47 3.09
N VAL A 162 26.34 8.49 3.97
CA VAL A 162 26.09 8.32 5.41
C VAL A 162 24.59 8.31 5.74
N ARG A 163 23.70 8.26 4.75
CA ARG A 163 22.26 8.11 5.00
C ARG A 163 21.91 6.69 5.43
N CYS A 164 21.03 6.59 6.41
CA CYS A 164 20.49 5.37 6.94
C CYS A 164 19.60 4.62 5.94
N GLU A 165 19.75 3.30 5.94
CA GLU A 165 18.89 2.37 5.22
C GLU A 165 17.47 2.31 5.82
N ASN A 166 16.54 1.74 5.06
CA ASN A 166 15.19 1.50 5.56
C ASN A 166 15.20 0.67 6.84
N ALA A 167 14.22 0.94 7.70
CA ALA A 167 14.07 0.39 9.05
C ALA A 167 15.14 0.82 10.07
N LEU A 168 16.23 1.50 9.71
CA LEU A 168 17.15 2.11 10.68
C LEU A 168 16.54 3.37 11.30
N LEU A 169 17.05 3.78 12.46
CA LEU A 169 16.61 4.95 13.21
C LEU A 169 16.90 6.25 12.46
N CYS A 170 15.97 7.19 12.59
CA CYS A 170 16.07 8.53 12.03
C CYS A 170 15.34 9.54 12.91
N MET A 171 15.75 10.79 12.77
CA MET A 171 15.12 11.95 13.40
C MET A 171 14.46 12.86 12.37
N VAL A 172 15.01 12.91 11.15
CA VAL A 172 14.51 13.72 10.04
C VAL A 172 14.61 12.95 8.72
N ASP A 173 13.82 13.37 7.74
CA ASP A 173 13.82 12.78 6.39
C ASP A 173 15.22 12.69 5.77
N ALA A 174 16.06 13.70 6.02
CA ALA A 174 17.41 13.77 5.49
C ALA A 174 18.35 12.67 5.99
N ASP A 175 18.03 12.02 7.13
CA ASP A 175 18.82 10.90 7.65
C ASP A 175 18.68 9.67 6.76
N CYS A 176 17.59 9.58 5.97
CA CYS A 176 17.21 8.36 5.27
C CYS A 176 17.60 8.38 3.79
N LYS A 177 18.05 7.24 3.25
CA LYS A 177 18.30 7.10 1.80
C LYS A 177 17.04 7.38 0.97
N SER A 178 15.90 6.93 1.48
CA SER A 178 14.57 7.20 0.92
C SER A 178 14.12 8.66 1.03
N SER A 179 14.84 9.49 1.78
CA SER A 179 14.43 10.85 2.16
C SER A 179 13.08 10.89 2.90
N ALA A 180 12.77 9.82 3.66
CA ALA A 180 11.51 9.64 4.35
C ALA A 180 11.74 8.99 5.72
N CYS A 181 11.49 9.77 6.78
CA CYS A 181 11.55 9.33 8.17
C CYS A 181 10.13 9.29 8.75
N SER A 182 9.73 8.16 9.33
CA SER A 182 8.45 8.07 10.03
C SER A 182 8.59 8.69 11.41
N ALA A 183 7.96 9.84 11.64
CA ALA A 183 7.95 10.48 12.96
C ALA A 183 7.26 9.63 14.04
N LYS A 184 6.42 8.67 13.63
CA LYS A 184 5.76 7.73 14.54
C LYS A 184 6.68 6.61 15.00
N SER A 185 7.43 5.98 14.09
CA SER A 185 8.32 4.86 14.44
C SER A 185 9.75 5.29 14.74
N GLY A 186 10.13 6.53 14.39
CA GLY A 186 11.50 7.03 14.47
C GLY A 186 12.44 6.28 13.53
N ARG A 187 11.93 5.73 12.41
CA ARG A 187 12.69 4.89 11.49
C ARG A 187 12.53 5.31 10.04
N CYS A 188 13.58 5.11 9.26
CA CYS A 188 13.61 5.31 7.82
C CYS A 188 12.63 4.35 7.15
N VAL A 189 11.86 4.87 6.20
CA VAL A 189 10.82 4.10 5.51
C VAL A 189 11.02 4.18 4.01
N ALA A 190 10.56 3.15 3.28
CA ALA A 190 10.87 3.02 1.85
C ALA A 190 10.26 4.10 0.95
N GLY A 191 9.26 4.85 1.41
CA GLY A 191 8.59 5.86 0.60
C GLY A 191 7.82 6.90 1.41
N ALA A 192 7.51 8.02 0.76
CA ALA A 192 6.80 9.17 1.35
C ALA A 192 5.43 8.79 1.93
N SER A 193 4.75 7.81 1.33
CA SER A 193 3.46 7.27 1.81
C SER A 193 3.55 6.66 3.21
N CYS A 194 4.75 6.43 3.72
CA CYS A 194 5.02 5.72 4.97
C CYS A 194 5.67 6.62 6.03
N ALA A 195 6.05 7.85 5.66
CA ALA A 195 6.61 8.85 6.57
C ALA A 195 5.49 9.45 7.44
N VAL A 196 4.95 8.67 8.38
CA VAL A 196 3.76 9.04 9.15
C VAL A 196 4.10 10.12 10.17
N ALA A 197 3.35 11.24 10.15
CA ALA A 197 3.49 12.28 11.16
C ALA A 197 2.92 11.81 12.51
N ALA A 198 3.37 12.43 13.61
CA ALA A 198 2.83 12.11 14.93
C ALA A 198 1.31 12.41 14.98
N GLY A 199 0.51 11.37 15.26
CA GLY A 199 -0.95 11.47 15.37
C GLY A 199 -1.73 11.14 14.09
N ASP A 200 -1.06 10.92 12.96
CA ASP A 200 -1.71 10.45 11.73
C ASP A 200 -2.11 8.96 11.83
N SER A 201 -3.13 8.58 11.05
CA SER A 201 -3.55 7.17 10.94
C SER A 201 -2.44 6.31 10.32
N VAL A 202 -2.32 5.08 10.81
CA VAL A 202 -1.41 4.06 10.25
C VAL A 202 -2.12 2.93 9.51
N SER A 203 -3.44 3.04 9.35
CA SER A 203 -4.22 2.09 8.55
C SER A 203 -3.69 2.04 7.12
N GLY A 204 -3.26 0.86 6.69
CA GLY A 204 -2.63 0.65 5.38
C GLY A 204 -1.16 1.01 5.33
N ILE A 205 -0.52 1.34 6.46
CA ILE A 205 0.90 1.73 6.53
C ILE A 205 1.68 0.77 7.43
N GLU A 206 1.17 0.47 8.63
CA GLU A 206 1.80 -0.43 9.62
C GLU A 206 0.90 -1.65 9.93
N THR A 207 -0.04 -1.96 9.04
CA THR A 207 -1.12 -2.93 9.27
C THR A 207 -1.08 -4.13 8.32
N CYS A 208 -0.06 -4.24 7.47
CA CYS A 208 0.12 -5.39 6.60
C CYS A 208 0.64 -6.58 7.41
N GLY A 209 0.67 -7.78 6.82
CA GLY A 209 1.14 -8.98 7.49
C GLY A 209 0.02 -9.81 8.14
N GLY A 210 0.38 -10.63 9.13
CA GLY A 210 -0.50 -11.66 9.68
C GLY A 210 -1.50 -11.13 10.70
N GLY A 211 -2.77 -11.55 10.60
CA GLY A 211 -3.81 -11.22 11.59
C GLY A 211 -4.41 -9.83 11.43
N GLU A 212 -5.63 -9.64 11.93
CA GLU A 212 -6.39 -8.39 11.74
C GLU A 212 -6.02 -7.35 12.80
N THR A 213 -5.99 -6.07 12.41
CA THR A 213 -5.70 -4.97 13.32
C THR A 213 -6.60 -5.03 14.56
N GLY A 214 -5.98 -4.96 15.74
CA GLY A 214 -6.69 -5.01 17.01
C GLY A 214 -7.03 -6.43 17.51
N THR A 215 -6.67 -7.49 16.78
CA THR A 215 -6.80 -8.87 17.26
C THR A 215 -5.55 -9.34 18.01
N PRO A 216 -5.69 -10.13 19.12
CA PRO A 216 -4.55 -10.69 19.81
C PRO A 216 -3.69 -11.56 18.88
N GLY A 217 -2.37 -11.34 18.87
CA GLY A 217 -1.44 -12.07 18.02
C GLY A 217 -1.32 -11.54 16.59
N ALA A 218 -1.94 -10.40 16.26
CA ALA A 218 -1.68 -9.70 15.00
C ALA A 218 -0.19 -9.31 14.90
N MET A 219 0.42 -9.67 13.78
CA MET A 219 1.81 -9.38 13.42
C MET A 219 1.79 -8.27 12.35
N GLY A 220 1.60 -7.04 12.80
CA GLY A 220 1.65 -5.87 11.93
C GLY A 220 3.07 -5.67 11.36
N ASP A 221 3.15 -5.59 10.03
CA ASP A 221 4.34 -5.25 9.27
C ASP A 221 4.09 -3.93 8.52
N SER A 222 5.18 -3.29 8.11
CA SER A 222 5.10 -2.13 7.22
C SER A 222 4.55 -2.55 5.86
N CYS A 223 3.43 -1.94 5.46
CA CYS A 223 2.87 -2.02 4.11
C CYS A 223 3.78 -1.39 3.03
N CYS A 224 4.92 -0.85 3.46
CA CYS A 224 5.94 -0.25 2.63
C CYS A 224 7.23 -1.06 2.62
N ALA A 225 7.27 -2.20 3.31
CA ALA A 225 8.38 -3.12 3.23
C ALA A 225 8.66 -3.43 1.75
N SER A 226 9.92 -3.29 1.35
CA SER A 226 10.36 -3.49 -0.03
C SER A 226 11.61 -4.37 -0.01
N LEU A 227 11.55 -5.46 -0.76
CA LEU A 227 12.56 -6.52 -0.74
C LEU A 227 13.43 -6.44 -2.00
N PRO A 228 14.77 -6.61 -1.91
CA PRO A 228 15.62 -6.71 -3.08
C PRO A 228 15.21 -7.89 -3.94
N LEU A 229 15.18 -7.69 -5.26
CA LEU A 229 14.88 -8.76 -6.19
C LEU A 229 16.01 -9.82 -6.18
N PRO A 230 15.68 -11.12 -6.39
CA PRO A 230 16.67 -12.19 -6.29
C PRO A 230 17.82 -12.08 -7.30
N THR A 231 17.54 -11.58 -8.51
CA THR A 231 18.54 -11.47 -9.59
C THR A 231 18.92 -10.01 -9.85
N THR A 232 17.93 -9.12 -9.99
CA THR A 232 18.19 -7.70 -10.21
C THR A 232 18.39 -6.97 -8.88
N THR A 233 19.57 -7.16 -8.27
CA THR A 233 19.87 -6.66 -6.91
C THR A 233 19.89 -5.14 -6.77
N THR A 234 19.96 -4.39 -7.88
CA THR A 234 19.82 -2.92 -7.91
C THR A 234 18.37 -2.45 -7.83
N ARG A 235 17.41 -3.38 -7.72
CA ARG A 235 15.99 -3.09 -7.65
C ARG A 235 15.35 -3.79 -6.46
N ARG A 236 14.37 -3.12 -5.87
CA ARG A 236 13.55 -3.63 -4.78
C ARG A 236 12.09 -3.55 -5.16
N LEU A 237 11.32 -4.60 -4.87
CA LEU A 237 9.89 -4.67 -5.13
C LEU A 237 9.13 -4.65 -3.79
N ASP A 238 8.06 -3.86 -3.71
CA ASP A 238 7.18 -3.82 -2.53
C ASP A 238 6.68 -5.24 -2.17
N LYS A 239 6.91 -5.62 -0.91
CA LYS A 239 6.52 -6.91 -0.31
C LYS A 239 5.01 -7.11 -0.32
N TYR A 240 4.26 -6.02 -0.20
CA TYR A 240 2.80 -5.95 -0.16
C TYR A 240 2.25 -5.07 -1.28
N GLU A 241 1.00 -5.31 -1.69
CA GLU A 241 0.29 -4.41 -2.59
C GLU A 241 0.11 -3.00 -1.99
N ILE A 242 0.00 -2.00 -2.86
CA ILE A 242 -0.34 -0.64 -2.45
C ILE A 242 -1.72 -0.66 -1.78
N THR A 243 -1.83 -0.05 -0.61
CA THR A 243 -3.07 0.04 0.16
C THR A 243 -3.85 1.31 -0.15
N ALA A 244 -5.16 1.31 0.13
CA ALA A 244 -5.98 2.51 0.01
C ALA A 244 -5.51 3.63 0.96
N GLY A 245 -4.97 3.29 2.14
CA GLY A 245 -4.36 4.24 3.06
C GLY A 245 -3.14 4.96 2.49
N ARG A 246 -2.24 4.23 1.80
CA ARG A 246 -1.08 4.82 1.10
C ARG A 246 -1.52 5.77 0.00
N ILE A 247 -2.52 5.39 -0.81
CA ILE A 247 -3.10 6.28 -1.83
C ILE A 247 -3.75 7.51 -1.23
N ARG A 248 -4.45 7.37 -0.09
CA ARG A 248 -5.08 8.51 0.59
C ARG A 248 -4.03 9.54 1.03
N ARG A 249 -2.87 9.11 1.53
CA ARG A 249 -1.78 10.03 1.86
C ARG A 249 -1.24 10.76 0.63
N PHE A 250 -1.06 10.05 -0.49
CA PHE A 250 -0.68 10.68 -1.75
C PHE A 250 -1.69 11.75 -2.20
N VAL A 251 -2.98 11.41 -2.22
CA VAL A 251 -4.06 12.35 -2.55
C VAL A 251 -4.04 13.57 -1.64
N ASN A 252 -3.89 13.37 -0.33
CA ASN A 252 -3.83 14.46 0.64
C ASN A 252 -2.60 15.35 0.43
N ALA A 253 -1.43 14.77 0.14
CA ALA A 253 -0.19 15.51 -0.13
C ALA A 253 -0.30 16.36 -1.41
N VAL A 254 -0.86 15.80 -2.48
CA VAL A 254 -1.14 16.56 -3.71
C VAL A 254 -2.15 17.67 -3.43
N THR A 255 -3.22 17.37 -2.69
CA THR A 255 -4.23 18.37 -2.31
C THR A 255 -3.65 19.51 -1.50
N ALA A 256 -2.76 19.23 -0.55
CA ALA A 256 -2.08 20.25 0.23
C ALA A 256 -1.18 21.15 -0.64
N THR A 257 -0.59 20.59 -1.70
CA THR A 257 0.32 21.32 -2.60
C THR A 257 -0.43 22.16 -3.64
N TYR A 258 -1.52 21.64 -4.21
CA TYR A 258 -2.24 22.26 -5.33
C TYR A 258 -3.57 22.92 -4.93
N GLY A 259 -3.99 22.77 -3.67
CA GLY A 259 -5.29 23.25 -3.18
C GLY A 259 -6.48 22.37 -3.59
N THR A 260 -6.27 21.39 -4.47
CA THR A 260 -7.22 20.36 -4.88
C THR A 260 -6.46 19.09 -5.25
N ALA A 261 -7.14 17.94 -5.33
CA ALA A 261 -6.52 16.69 -5.71
C ALA A 261 -6.22 16.60 -7.22
N ASP A 262 -5.38 17.50 -7.71
CA ASP A 262 -4.96 17.60 -9.12
C ASP A 262 -3.78 16.65 -9.39
N LEU A 263 -4.08 15.36 -9.48
CA LEU A 263 -3.07 14.35 -9.80
C LEU A 263 -2.50 14.55 -11.21
N ARG A 264 -3.28 15.11 -12.14
CA ARG A 264 -2.83 15.42 -13.49
C ARG A 264 -1.71 16.45 -13.49
N ALA A 265 -1.93 17.62 -12.87
CA ALA A 265 -0.93 18.68 -12.81
C ALA A 265 0.33 18.21 -12.09
N TRP A 266 0.17 17.51 -10.97
CA TRP A 266 1.30 16.93 -10.24
C TRP A 266 2.10 15.95 -11.11
N THR A 267 1.42 15.03 -11.81
CA THR A 267 2.09 13.98 -12.62
C THR A 267 2.83 14.59 -13.81
N LYS A 268 2.23 15.56 -14.49
CA LYS A 268 2.90 16.28 -15.60
C LYS A 268 4.11 17.07 -15.12
N ALA A 269 4.00 17.74 -13.97
CA ALA A 269 5.13 18.45 -13.38
C ALA A 269 6.26 17.48 -12.98
N TYR A 270 5.92 16.33 -12.40
CA TYR A 270 6.89 15.28 -12.08
C TYR A 270 7.59 14.75 -13.32
N ALA A 271 6.84 14.37 -14.36
CA ALA A 271 7.38 13.86 -15.62
C ALA A 271 8.39 14.86 -16.23
N ALA A 272 8.03 16.14 -16.31
CA ALA A 272 8.91 17.18 -16.82
C ALA A 272 10.18 17.40 -15.97
N ALA A 273 10.08 17.22 -14.65
CA ALA A 273 11.19 17.42 -13.73
C ALA A 273 12.12 16.20 -13.61
N ASN A 274 11.70 15.02 -14.06
CA ASN A 274 12.43 13.76 -13.89
C ASN A 274 12.62 13.02 -15.23
N PRO A 275 13.53 13.49 -16.10
CA PRO A 275 13.86 12.82 -17.34
C PRO A 275 14.30 11.37 -17.11
N GLY A 276 13.83 10.44 -17.95
CA GLY A 276 14.13 9.01 -17.80
C GLY A 276 13.25 8.28 -16.79
N SER A 277 12.34 8.97 -16.10
CA SER A 277 11.31 8.32 -15.28
C SER A 277 10.27 7.62 -16.14
N GLN A 278 9.57 6.65 -15.54
CA GLN A 278 8.45 5.95 -16.19
C GLN A 278 7.33 6.92 -16.65
N LEU A 279 7.08 7.99 -15.88
CA LEU A 279 6.07 8.99 -16.24
C LEU A 279 6.52 9.88 -17.39
N GLU A 280 7.80 10.26 -17.44
CA GLU A 280 8.35 10.99 -18.60
C GLU A 280 8.29 10.13 -19.86
N TYR A 281 8.63 8.84 -19.76
CA TYR A 281 8.46 7.91 -20.88
C TYR A 281 7.00 7.90 -21.38
N VAL A 282 6.02 7.88 -20.47
CA VAL A 282 4.61 7.92 -20.85
C VAL A 282 4.24 9.23 -21.54
N ASP A 283 4.65 10.38 -20.98
CA ASP A 283 4.34 11.70 -21.55
C ASP A 283 4.92 11.86 -22.97
N THR A 284 6.15 11.38 -23.16
CA THR A 284 6.87 11.45 -24.45
C THR A 284 6.31 10.49 -25.49
N ASN A 285 6.03 9.23 -25.14
CA ASN A 285 5.67 8.19 -26.11
C ASN A 285 4.16 8.04 -26.32
N PHE A 286 3.35 8.55 -25.39
CA PHE A 286 1.89 8.51 -25.48
C PHE A 286 1.30 9.91 -25.19
N PRO A 287 1.55 10.91 -26.06
CA PRO A 287 1.12 12.28 -25.82
C PRO A 287 -0.37 12.39 -25.53
N GLY A 288 -0.72 13.10 -24.45
CA GLY A 288 -2.11 13.26 -24.00
C GLY A 288 -2.63 12.11 -23.12
N LEU A 289 -1.88 11.04 -22.90
CA LEU A 289 -2.32 9.94 -22.03
C LEU A 289 -2.40 10.38 -20.56
N LEU A 290 -1.47 11.24 -20.10
CA LEU A 290 -1.51 11.80 -18.76
C LEU A 290 -2.70 12.75 -18.53
N ASP A 291 -3.37 13.23 -19.58
CA ASP A 291 -4.61 14.02 -19.45
C ASP A 291 -5.81 13.19 -18.98
N LEU A 292 -5.69 11.86 -18.94
CA LEU A 292 -6.70 10.99 -18.37
C LEU A 292 -6.71 10.98 -16.82
N LEU A 293 -5.64 11.46 -16.20
CA LEU A 293 -5.56 11.57 -14.74
C LEU A 293 -6.52 12.64 -14.20
N PRO A 294 -7.00 12.47 -12.96
CA PRO A 294 -7.94 13.39 -12.36
C PRO A 294 -7.29 14.73 -12.03
N GLN A 295 -8.02 15.81 -12.30
CA GLN A 295 -7.61 17.19 -12.01
C GLN A 295 -8.35 17.79 -10.79
N THR A 296 -9.31 17.06 -10.22
CA THR A 296 -10.13 17.54 -9.10
C THR A 296 -10.79 16.38 -8.36
N ALA A 297 -11.06 16.59 -7.07
CA ALA A 297 -11.90 15.71 -6.25
C ALA A 297 -13.40 16.04 -6.33
N THR A 298 -13.81 17.04 -7.11
CA THR A 298 -15.24 17.40 -7.26
C THR A 298 -16.03 16.20 -7.82
N PRO A 299 -17.00 15.65 -7.07
CA PRO A 299 -17.64 14.37 -7.42
C PRO A 299 -18.21 14.32 -8.84
N ALA A 300 -18.97 15.33 -9.26
CA ALA A 300 -19.60 15.40 -10.58
C ALA A 300 -18.71 15.98 -11.69
N ALA A 301 -17.43 16.27 -11.41
CA ALA A 301 -16.51 16.71 -12.46
C ALA A 301 -16.13 15.54 -13.38
N ARG A 302 -15.81 15.87 -14.64
CA ARG A 302 -15.29 14.91 -15.62
C ARG A 302 -13.93 14.40 -15.17
N LEU A 303 -13.71 13.09 -15.31
CA LEU A 303 -12.49 12.42 -14.85
C LEU A 303 -12.13 12.85 -13.42
N SER A 304 -13.11 12.88 -12.52
CA SER A 304 -12.86 13.26 -11.13
C SER A 304 -12.07 12.17 -10.41
N LEU A 305 -11.38 12.56 -9.33
CA LEU A 305 -10.71 11.61 -8.44
C LEU A 305 -11.67 10.53 -7.93
N VAL A 306 -12.95 10.88 -7.75
CA VAL A 306 -13.99 9.94 -7.31
C VAL A 306 -14.16 8.79 -8.30
N THR A 307 -14.18 9.11 -9.59
CA THR A 307 -14.25 8.09 -10.64
C THR A 307 -12.92 7.35 -10.83
N ALA A 308 -11.79 8.03 -10.62
CA ALA A 308 -10.46 7.42 -10.76
C ALA A 308 -10.11 6.42 -9.65
N LEU A 309 -10.66 6.60 -8.43
CA LEU A 309 -10.46 5.75 -7.26
C LEU A 309 -11.70 4.93 -6.90
N GLY A 310 -12.38 4.42 -7.93
CA GLY A 310 -13.20 3.23 -7.78
C GLY A 310 -14.65 3.40 -7.39
N LEU A 311 -15.29 4.51 -7.73
CA LEU A 311 -16.74 4.56 -7.61
C LEU A 311 -17.46 3.67 -8.62
N PHE A 312 -17.00 3.67 -9.87
CA PHE A 312 -17.42 2.82 -10.98
C PHE A 312 -16.35 2.89 -12.08
N ALA A 313 -16.32 1.93 -12.99
CA ALA A 313 -15.37 1.95 -14.11
C ALA A 313 -15.77 3.02 -15.13
N VAL A 314 -14.85 3.93 -15.46
CA VAL A 314 -15.11 5.03 -16.43
C VAL A 314 -14.93 4.63 -17.88
N ASP A 315 -14.23 3.53 -18.14
CA ASP A 315 -14.02 2.95 -19.48
C ASP A 315 -14.20 1.43 -19.37
N PRO A 316 -15.43 0.96 -19.13
CA PRO A 316 -15.69 -0.42 -18.76
C PRO A 316 -15.41 -1.36 -19.93
N ILE A 317 -14.55 -2.36 -19.76
CA ILE A 317 -14.25 -3.32 -20.83
C ILE A 317 -15.36 -4.37 -20.94
N ASN A 318 -16.19 -4.49 -19.89
CA ASN A 318 -17.36 -5.38 -19.86
C ASN A 318 -18.42 -4.84 -18.89
N THR A 319 -19.61 -5.46 -18.86
CA THR A 319 -20.74 -5.03 -18.03
C THR A 319 -20.59 -5.31 -16.53
N LEU A 320 -19.51 -5.98 -16.09
CA LEU A 320 -19.33 -6.52 -14.74
C LEU A 320 -18.10 -5.97 -14.02
N ASP A 321 -17.58 -4.79 -14.36
CA ASP A 321 -16.25 -4.34 -13.88
C ASP A 321 -16.08 -4.11 -12.34
N GLY A 322 -17.03 -4.57 -11.52
CA GLY A 322 -16.83 -4.90 -10.09
C GLY A 322 -16.61 -3.72 -9.15
N CYS A 323 -16.58 -2.49 -9.66
CA CYS A 323 -16.29 -1.30 -8.86
C CYS A 323 -17.52 -0.65 -8.21
N TYR A 324 -18.70 -0.83 -8.82
CA TYR A 324 -19.90 -0.11 -8.42
C TYR A 324 -20.52 -0.67 -7.14
N VAL A 325 -20.48 0.12 -6.06
CA VAL A 325 -21.07 -0.20 -4.75
C VAL A 325 -22.53 0.28 -4.72
N GLY A 326 -23.50 -0.62 -4.87
CA GLY A 326 -24.92 -0.25 -4.98
C GLY A 326 -25.89 -1.42 -4.98
N THR A 327 -27.19 -1.13 -4.90
CA THR A 327 -28.24 -2.17 -4.87
C THR A 327 -28.21 -3.03 -6.11
N GLY A 328 -28.11 -4.35 -5.93
CA GLY A 328 -28.03 -5.31 -7.03
C GLY A 328 -26.66 -5.39 -7.69
N SER A 329 -25.63 -4.80 -7.07
CA SER A 329 -24.24 -4.83 -7.52
C SER A 329 -23.33 -5.33 -6.41
N GLU A 330 -22.37 -6.17 -6.77
CA GLU A 330 -21.42 -6.78 -5.84
C GLU A 330 -20.11 -5.98 -5.78
N GLY A 331 -20.21 -4.64 -5.76
CA GLY A 331 -19.06 -3.76 -5.80
C GLY A 331 -18.18 -3.85 -4.57
N HIS A 332 -16.86 -3.72 -4.77
CA HIS A 332 -15.88 -3.93 -3.70
C HIS A 332 -14.73 -2.92 -3.74
N SER A 333 -15.01 -1.68 -4.16
CA SER A 333 -13.99 -0.63 -4.14
C SER A 333 -13.47 -0.34 -2.73
N THR A 334 -12.17 -0.25 -2.55
CA THR A 334 -11.54 -0.12 -1.24
C THR A 334 -11.23 1.32 -0.88
N TYR A 335 -11.30 2.28 -1.81
CA TYR A 335 -11.16 3.69 -1.44
C TYR A 335 -12.45 4.21 -0.77
N TYR A 336 -12.33 4.66 0.49
CA TYR A 336 -13.45 5.26 1.19
C TYR A 336 -13.75 6.69 0.71
N TRP A 337 -15.03 6.96 0.44
CA TRP A 337 -15.60 8.28 0.19
C TRP A 337 -16.61 8.65 1.29
N ASP A 338 -16.56 9.91 1.72
CA ASP A 338 -17.47 10.45 2.74
C ASP A 338 -18.94 10.46 2.29
N ALA A 339 -19.85 10.71 3.23
CA ALA A 339 -21.29 10.70 2.98
C ALA A 339 -21.74 11.79 1.98
N ALA A 340 -21.10 12.96 1.97
CA ALA A 340 -21.46 14.04 1.06
C ALA A 340 -21.09 13.67 -0.39
N THR A 341 -19.87 13.15 -0.58
CA THR A 341 -19.37 12.67 -1.88
C THR A 341 -20.22 11.51 -2.41
N ARG A 342 -20.51 10.50 -1.57
CA ARG A 342 -21.38 9.38 -1.94
C ARG A 342 -22.81 9.81 -2.25
N GLY A 343 -23.31 10.82 -1.53
CA GLY A 343 -24.64 11.37 -1.71
C GLY A 343 -24.89 11.93 -3.12
N VAL A 344 -23.86 12.53 -3.75
CA VAL A 344 -23.95 13.03 -5.14
C VAL A 344 -24.34 11.92 -6.12
N PHE A 345 -23.85 10.70 -5.87
CA PHE A 345 -24.09 9.53 -6.71
C PHE A 345 -25.17 8.59 -6.17
N ARG A 346 -25.86 8.99 -5.09
CA ARG A 346 -26.91 8.21 -4.42
C ARG A 346 -26.46 6.80 -4.00
N LEU A 347 -25.20 6.69 -3.59
CA LEU A 347 -24.63 5.41 -3.18
C LEU A 347 -24.99 5.06 -1.74
N PRO A 348 -25.16 3.76 -1.41
CA PRO A 348 -25.42 3.32 -0.06
C PRO A 348 -24.27 3.65 0.90
N ALA A 349 -24.54 3.54 2.21
CA ALA A 349 -23.51 3.56 3.23
C ALA A 349 -22.51 2.42 3.01
N ARG A 350 -21.22 2.69 3.25
CA ARG A 350 -20.18 1.67 3.22
C ARG A 350 -20.31 0.77 4.45
N THR A 351 -20.04 -0.51 4.27
CA THR A 351 -20.01 -1.47 5.37
C THR A 351 -18.84 -1.20 6.31
N HIS A 352 -17.69 -0.81 5.76
CA HIS A 352 -16.49 -0.54 6.51
C HIS A 352 -16.31 0.94 6.84
N SER A 353 -15.63 1.18 7.97
CA SER A 353 -15.02 2.47 8.25
C SER A 353 -13.92 2.79 7.23
N GLN A 354 -13.57 4.08 7.11
CA GLN A 354 -12.42 4.49 6.32
C GLN A 354 -11.13 3.77 6.77
N ALA A 355 -10.87 3.71 8.08
CA ALA A 355 -9.66 3.08 8.61
C ALA A 355 -9.54 1.62 8.17
N THR A 356 -10.62 0.85 8.26
CA THR A 356 -10.59 -0.57 7.83
C THR A 356 -10.44 -0.73 6.32
N LEU A 357 -11.00 0.19 5.53
CA LEU A 357 -10.81 0.19 4.08
C LEU A 357 -9.39 0.60 3.68
N ASP A 358 -8.80 1.55 4.41
CA ASP A 358 -7.45 2.04 4.18
C ASP A 358 -6.40 0.93 4.40
N GLU A 359 -6.67 -0.08 5.22
CA GLU A 359 -5.83 -1.28 5.40
C GLU A 359 -5.82 -2.22 4.20
N LYS A 360 -6.85 -2.15 3.35
CA LYS A 360 -7.02 -3.06 2.21
C LYS A 360 -6.18 -2.57 1.01
N PRO A 361 -5.78 -3.47 0.11
CA PRO A 361 -5.20 -3.10 -1.17
C PRO A 361 -6.11 -2.10 -1.90
N ILE A 362 -5.53 -1.07 -2.51
CA ILE A 362 -6.31 -0.18 -3.37
C ILE A 362 -6.67 -0.91 -4.66
N ASN A 363 -7.95 -0.92 -5.00
CA ASN A 363 -8.47 -1.47 -6.25
C ASN A 363 -9.27 -0.44 -7.05
N CYS A 364 -9.87 -0.86 -8.16
CA CYS A 364 -10.71 0.01 -9.01
C CYS A 364 -10.01 1.30 -9.44
N THR A 365 -8.71 1.22 -9.64
CA THR A 365 -7.84 2.35 -9.89
C THR A 365 -7.08 2.12 -11.19
N MET A 366 -6.95 3.15 -12.01
CA MET A 366 -6.22 3.06 -13.28
C MET A 366 -4.73 2.87 -13.00
N SER A 367 -4.03 2.13 -13.86
CA SER A 367 -2.57 1.95 -13.72
C SER A 367 -1.82 3.28 -13.74
N LEU A 368 -2.31 4.30 -14.45
CA LEU A 368 -1.74 5.66 -14.43
C LEU A 368 -1.73 6.28 -13.02
N VAL A 369 -2.73 5.99 -12.18
CA VAL A 369 -2.75 6.47 -10.79
C VAL A 369 -1.74 5.71 -9.94
N TYR A 370 -1.57 4.40 -10.14
CA TYR A 370 -0.50 3.64 -9.49
C TYR A 370 0.89 4.15 -9.90
N MET A 371 1.09 4.48 -11.19
CA MET A 371 2.34 5.07 -11.68
C MET A 371 2.62 6.43 -11.02
N ALA A 372 1.61 7.31 -10.97
CA ALA A 372 1.72 8.60 -10.29
C ALA A 372 2.04 8.43 -8.80
N PHE A 373 1.34 7.53 -8.12
CA PHE A 373 1.60 7.19 -6.73
C PHE A 373 3.03 6.69 -6.53
N CYS A 374 3.50 5.71 -7.31
CA CYS A 374 4.83 5.16 -7.13
C CYS A 374 5.93 6.18 -7.40
N ALA A 375 5.75 7.04 -8.40
CA ALA A 375 6.65 8.18 -8.64
C ALA A 375 6.72 9.14 -7.45
N TRP A 376 5.58 9.43 -6.81
CA TRP A 376 5.54 10.24 -5.60
C TRP A 376 6.18 9.52 -4.40
N ASP A 377 5.99 8.21 -4.31
CA ASP A 377 6.48 7.36 -3.22
C ASP A 377 7.97 6.98 -3.37
N GLY A 378 8.68 7.55 -4.34
CA GLY A 378 10.13 7.38 -4.53
C GLY A 378 10.53 6.22 -5.44
N GLY A 379 9.63 5.72 -6.29
CA GLY A 379 9.87 4.61 -7.20
C GLY A 379 9.14 4.73 -8.53
N GLU A 380 8.83 3.59 -9.14
CA GLU A 380 8.01 3.48 -10.35
C GLU A 380 7.02 2.33 -10.18
N LEU A 381 5.95 2.29 -10.98
CA LEU A 381 5.08 1.11 -11.01
C LEU A 381 5.94 -0.10 -11.41
N ALA A 382 5.88 -1.16 -10.61
CA ALA A 382 6.67 -2.37 -10.81
C ALA A 382 6.55 -2.86 -12.24
N ARG A 383 7.66 -3.27 -12.84
CA ARG A 383 7.69 -3.73 -14.22
C ARG A 383 7.35 -5.20 -14.32
N MET A 384 7.00 -5.64 -15.52
CA MET A 384 6.76 -7.06 -15.75
C MET A 384 8.00 -7.91 -15.48
N THR A 385 9.22 -7.43 -15.74
CA THR A 385 10.44 -8.12 -15.32
C THR A 385 10.57 -8.26 -13.79
N ASP A 386 10.12 -7.27 -13.02
CA ASP A 386 10.18 -7.35 -11.55
C ASP A 386 9.28 -8.49 -11.05
N TYR A 387 8.05 -8.55 -11.58
CA TYR A 387 7.12 -9.63 -11.27
C TYR A 387 7.62 -11.01 -11.71
N ARG A 388 8.32 -11.11 -12.86
CA ARG A 388 8.87 -12.37 -13.36
C ARG A 388 9.88 -13.01 -12.41
N GLU A 389 10.73 -12.20 -11.78
CA GLU A 389 11.74 -12.73 -10.85
C GLU A 389 11.11 -13.37 -9.61
N VAL A 390 10.02 -12.80 -9.11
CA VAL A 390 9.35 -13.26 -7.89
C VAL A 390 8.25 -14.29 -8.16
N TRP A 391 7.71 -14.35 -9.38
CA TRP A 391 6.75 -15.36 -9.79
C TRP A 391 7.38 -16.75 -9.97
N GLY A 392 8.62 -16.79 -10.46
CA GLY A 392 9.33 -18.04 -10.73
C GLY A 392 8.70 -18.89 -11.85
N THR A 393 9.18 -20.13 -11.99
CA THR A 393 8.80 -21.04 -13.09
C THR A 393 8.30 -22.40 -12.62
N ASN A 394 7.83 -22.51 -11.36
CA ASN A 394 7.42 -23.76 -10.75
C ASN A 394 6.13 -24.30 -11.41
N PRO A 395 6.19 -25.43 -12.16
CA PRO A 395 4.99 -26.00 -12.77
C PRO A 395 4.20 -26.79 -11.73
N GLN A 396 2.92 -26.48 -11.60
CA GLN A 396 1.97 -27.25 -10.81
C GLN A 396 1.02 -28.00 -11.75
N PRO A 397 0.98 -29.34 -11.68
CA PRO A 397 0.13 -30.15 -12.54
C PRO A 397 -1.34 -30.04 -12.13
N ILE A 398 -2.21 -29.85 -13.12
CA ILE A 398 -3.67 -29.93 -13.04
C ILE A 398 -4.18 -30.84 -14.16
N ALA A 399 -5.45 -31.27 -14.10
CA ALA A 399 -6.00 -32.15 -15.14
C ALA A 399 -5.98 -31.52 -16.56
N ALA A 400 -5.99 -30.18 -16.65
CA ALA A 400 -5.90 -29.44 -17.91
C ALA A 400 -4.47 -29.16 -18.41
N GLY A 401 -3.42 -29.60 -17.70
CA GLY A 401 -2.02 -29.34 -18.04
C GLY A 401 -1.22 -28.80 -16.86
N ASN A 402 -0.27 -27.91 -17.11
CA ASN A 402 0.49 -27.24 -16.05
C ASN A 402 0.06 -25.79 -15.94
N VAL A 403 -0.06 -25.30 -14.69
CA VAL A 403 -0.10 -23.87 -14.38
C VAL A 403 1.19 -23.50 -13.63
N TYR A 404 1.61 -22.25 -13.73
CA TYR A 404 2.83 -21.76 -13.08
C TYR A 404 2.45 -20.82 -11.97
N VAL A 405 2.93 -21.08 -10.77
CA VAL A 405 2.54 -20.32 -9.58
C VAL A 405 3.75 -19.89 -8.75
N PRO A 406 3.66 -18.78 -7.99
CA PRO A 406 4.76 -18.27 -7.18
C PRO A 406 5.07 -19.07 -5.92
N TRP A 407 4.12 -19.84 -5.41
CA TRP A 407 4.22 -20.53 -4.12
C TRP A 407 4.77 -21.96 -4.24
N ALA A 408 5.20 -22.52 -3.11
CA ALA A 408 5.89 -23.82 -3.06
C ALA A 408 5.01 -25.01 -3.49
N ALA A 409 3.70 -24.96 -3.22
CA ALA A 409 2.75 -26.01 -3.58
C ALA A 409 1.39 -25.38 -3.92
N MET A 410 0.67 -25.98 -4.87
CA MET A 410 -0.67 -25.52 -5.24
C MET A 410 -1.56 -25.35 -4.00
N LEU A 411 -2.12 -24.14 -3.83
CA LEU A 411 -3.10 -23.88 -2.77
C LEU A 411 -4.48 -24.34 -3.23
N ASP A 412 -5.30 -24.79 -2.28
CA ASP A 412 -6.71 -25.04 -2.51
C ASP A 412 -7.39 -23.74 -2.94
N LEU A 413 -8.39 -23.81 -3.82
CA LEU A 413 -9.07 -22.58 -4.27
C LEU A 413 -9.67 -21.76 -3.13
N GLY A 414 -10.08 -22.41 -2.04
CA GLY A 414 -10.58 -21.76 -0.83
C GLY A 414 -9.50 -21.12 0.05
N GLN A 415 -8.26 -21.05 -0.41
CA GLN A 415 -7.15 -20.39 0.27
C GLN A 415 -6.74 -19.08 -0.42
N PHE A 416 -7.35 -18.74 -1.56
CA PHE A 416 -7.07 -17.50 -2.28
C PHE A 416 -8.19 -16.48 -2.12
N ASN A 417 -7.83 -15.26 -1.73
CA ASN A 417 -8.78 -14.18 -1.45
C ASN A 417 -9.70 -13.87 -2.64
N TRP A 418 -9.17 -14.00 -3.86
CA TRP A 418 -9.89 -13.64 -5.06
C TRP A 418 -11.11 -14.53 -5.36
N ARG A 419 -11.34 -15.69 -4.71
CA ARG A 419 -12.49 -16.60 -5.01
C ARG A 419 -13.47 -16.82 -3.85
N ASN A 420 -13.55 -15.85 -2.96
CA ASN A 420 -14.26 -15.88 -1.68
C ASN A 420 -15.81 -16.00 -1.76
N GLY A 421 -16.29 -17.10 -2.34
CA GLY A 421 -17.64 -17.66 -2.20
C GLY A 421 -18.85 -16.92 -2.78
N GLN A 422 -18.72 -15.72 -3.36
CA GLN A 422 -19.89 -14.91 -3.73
C GLN A 422 -20.51 -15.12 -5.12
N HIS A 423 -19.93 -15.93 -6.01
CA HIS A 423 -20.62 -16.30 -7.26
C HIS A 423 -20.77 -17.81 -7.42
N GLY A 424 -22.03 -18.25 -7.34
CA GLY A 424 -22.42 -19.60 -7.68
C GLY A 424 -22.31 -19.84 -9.19
N GLY A 425 -21.68 -20.97 -9.57
CA GLY A 425 -21.88 -21.57 -10.89
C GLY A 425 -20.79 -21.40 -11.96
N PHE A 426 -19.71 -20.64 -11.78
CA PHE A 426 -18.69 -20.51 -12.85
C PHE A 426 -17.55 -21.54 -12.75
N ASN A 427 -17.36 -22.25 -13.88
CA ASN A 427 -16.54 -23.45 -14.08
C ASN A 427 -15.27 -23.48 -13.23
N CYS A 428 -15.29 -24.39 -12.26
CA CYS A 428 -14.10 -24.94 -11.67
C CYS A 428 -13.10 -25.31 -12.77
N VAL A 429 -11.85 -24.86 -12.65
CA VAL A 429 -10.78 -25.37 -13.52
C VAL A 429 -10.68 -26.85 -13.23
N ASN A 430 -10.97 -27.68 -14.24
CA ASN A 430 -10.99 -29.12 -14.06
C ASN A 430 -9.62 -29.58 -13.53
N GLY A 431 -9.63 -30.23 -12.36
CA GLY A 431 -8.44 -30.73 -11.69
C GLY A 431 -7.67 -29.74 -10.80
N TRP A 432 -8.19 -28.55 -10.48
CA TRP A 432 -7.59 -27.70 -9.43
C TRP A 432 -7.94 -28.23 -8.01
N PRO A 433 -6.98 -28.31 -7.07
CA PRO A 433 -7.24 -28.72 -5.69
C PRO A 433 -8.32 -27.91 -4.94
N GLY A 434 -9.19 -28.60 -4.20
CA GLY A 434 -10.27 -27.94 -3.47
C GLY A 434 -11.34 -27.30 -4.36
N CYS A 435 -11.36 -27.58 -5.67
CA CYS A 435 -12.38 -27.01 -6.56
C CYS A 435 -13.74 -27.68 -6.38
N VAL A 436 -14.65 -26.99 -5.72
CA VAL A 436 -16.05 -27.39 -5.56
C VAL A 436 -16.98 -26.39 -6.26
N ALA A 437 -18.12 -26.89 -6.74
CA ALA A 437 -19.21 -26.05 -7.21
C ALA A 437 -19.74 -25.24 -6.02
N ASN A 438 -19.77 -23.91 -6.15
CA ASN A 438 -20.11 -22.95 -5.10
C ASN A 438 -19.16 -23.04 -3.89
N GLN A 439 -18.03 -22.34 -4.01
CA GLN A 439 -17.05 -22.25 -2.92
C GLN A 439 -17.67 -21.58 -1.69
N PRO A 440 -17.36 -22.03 -0.45
CA PRO A 440 -17.75 -21.29 0.74
C PRO A 440 -16.97 -19.96 0.81
N ILE A 441 -17.61 -18.95 1.41
CA ILE A 441 -16.89 -17.75 1.88
C ILE A 441 -15.91 -18.23 2.96
N PHE A 442 -14.61 -18.09 2.70
CA PHE A 442 -13.57 -18.56 3.60
C PHE A 442 -12.87 -17.40 4.33
N TYR A 443 -12.92 -16.19 3.76
CA TYR A 443 -12.47 -14.96 4.40
C TYR A 443 -13.63 -14.00 4.54
N ARG A 444 -13.73 -13.30 5.67
CA ARG A 444 -14.68 -12.19 5.79
C ARG A 444 -14.30 -11.38 7.00
N TYR A 445 -14.01 -10.10 6.77
CA TYR A 445 -13.65 -9.21 7.85
C TYR A 445 -14.24 -7.80 7.68
N PRO A 446 -14.89 -7.24 8.72
CA PRO A 446 -15.30 -7.95 9.92
C PRO A 446 -16.46 -8.90 9.60
N LEU A 447 -16.67 -9.88 10.47
CA LEU A 447 -17.79 -10.81 10.31
C LEU A 447 -19.13 -10.11 10.64
N ARG A 448 -19.11 -9.16 11.58
CA ARG A 448 -20.27 -8.56 12.23
C ARG A 448 -20.17 -7.03 12.30
N ASN A 449 -21.34 -6.38 12.31
CA ASN A 449 -21.51 -4.97 12.61
C ASN A 449 -21.27 -4.68 14.10
N ALA A 450 -21.19 -3.40 14.49
CA ALA A 450 -21.03 -2.98 15.89
C ALA A 450 -22.18 -3.45 16.80
N ASP A 451 -23.37 -3.67 16.23
CA ASP A 451 -24.55 -4.23 16.92
C ASP A 451 -24.59 -5.78 16.94
N ASN A 452 -23.48 -6.43 16.55
CA ASN A 452 -23.30 -7.87 16.48
C ASN A 452 -24.14 -8.60 15.39
N SER A 453 -24.90 -7.88 14.55
CA SER A 453 -25.56 -8.46 13.38
C SER A 453 -24.53 -8.87 12.32
N LEU A 454 -24.85 -9.86 11.47
CA LEU A 454 -23.99 -10.21 10.34
C LEU A 454 -23.98 -9.04 9.34
N ILE A 455 -22.78 -8.64 8.91
CA ILE A 455 -22.61 -7.69 7.83
C ILE A 455 -23.42 -8.09 6.58
N ASN A 456 -24.11 -7.12 5.99
CA ASN A 456 -24.81 -7.32 4.73
C ASN A 456 -23.84 -7.09 3.56
N LEU A 457 -23.66 -8.10 2.71
CA LEU A 457 -22.77 -8.04 1.54
C LEU A 457 -23.53 -7.75 0.23
N ALA A 458 -24.83 -7.41 0.29
CA ALA A 458 -25.66 -7.26 -0.91
C ALA A 458 -25.24 -6.10 -1.83
N ASN A 459 -24.58 -5.07 -1.26
CA ASN A 459 -24.23 -3.84 -1.98
C ASN A 459 -22.75 -3.43 -1.83
N ASP A 460 -22.02 -4.04 -0.88
CA ASP A 460 -20.64 -3.71 -0.55
C ASP A 460 -19.92 -4.98 -0.09
N SER A 461 -19.15 -5.56 -1.00
CA SER A 461 -18.42 -6.81 -0.79
C SER A 461 -16.96 -6.59 -0.42
N SER A 462 -16.55 -5.34 -0.13
CA SER A 462 -15.22 -5.06 0.41
C SER A 462 -14.84 -5.84 1.70
N PRO A 463 -15.76 -6.35 2.54
CA PRO A 463 -15.42 -7.27 3.63
C PRO A 463 -14.82 -8.60 3.19
N LEU A 464 -14.96 -8.95 1.91
CA LEU A 464 -14.38 -10.15 1.33
C LEU A 464 -12.95 -9.95 0.82
N ILE A 465 -12.42 -8.72 0.86
CA ILE A 465 -11.05 -8.38 0.50
C ILE A 465 -10.24 -8.27 1.78
N SER A 466 -9.24 -9.11 1.96
CA SER A 466 -8.32 -9.00 3.08
C SER A 466 -7.29 -7.89 2.87
N ALA A 467 -6.74 -7.38 3.97
CA ALA A 467 -5.52 -6.59 3.90
C ALA A 467 -4.35 -7.45 3.37
N PRO A 468 -3.28 -6.81 2.84
CA PRO A 468 -2.12 -7.56 2.34
C PRO A 468 -1.39 -8.32 3.45
N GLY A 469 -0.93 -9.54 3.14
CA GLY A 469 -0.17 -10.41 4.03
C GLY A 469 -0.99 -11.31 4.95
N ARG A 470 -2.32 -11.31 4.84
CA ARG A 470 -3.19 -12.08 5.75
C ARG A 470 -3.14 -13.59 5.49
N PHE A 471 -2.82 -14.04 4.27
CA PHE A 471 -2.75 -15.46 3.94
C PHE A 471 -1.31 -15.94 3.82
N GLN A 472 -0.74 -16.40 4.93
CA GLN A 472 0.68 -16.81 4.98
C GLN A 472 1.09 -17.91 4.00
N MET A 473 0.13 -18.63 3.41
CA MET A 473 0.38 -19.64 2.38
C MET A 473 0.61 -19.04 0.99
N ASP A 474 0.30 -17.76 0.77
CA ASP A 474 0.47 -17.06 -0.52
C ASP A 474 1.80 -16.34 -0.69
N VAL A 475 2.74 -16.56 0.23
CA VAL A 475 4.11 -16.08 0.11
C VAL A 475 4.83 -16.77 -1.06
N THR A 476 5.58 -16.00 -1.83
CA THR A 476 6.41 -16.53 -2.91
C THR A 476 7.46 -17.50 -2.39
N GLN A 477 7.75 -18.53 -3.19
CA GLN A 477 8.89 -19.41 -3.00
C GLN A 477 10.20 -18.70 -3.35
N ALA A 478 10.16 -17.78 -4.31
CA ALA A 478 11.27 -16.85 -4.53
C ALA A 478 11.43 -15.99 -3.27
N VAL A 479 12.66 -15.93 -2.75
CA VAL A 479 12.99 -15.13 -1.57
C VAL A 479 14.06 -14.11 -1.92
N SER A 480 13.97 -12.96 -1.27
CA SER A 480 15.04 -11.98 -1.22
C SER A 480 16.26 -12.54 -0.48
N ALA A 481 17.41 -11.86 -0.60
CA ALA A 481 18.66 -12.23 0.08
C ALA A 481 18.52 -12.33 1.61
N ASN A 482 17.53 -11.66 2.21
CA ASN A 482 17.23 -11.74 3.65
C ASN A 482 16.31 -12.92 4.02
N GLY A 483 15.94 -13.78 3.07
CA GLY A 483 15.09 -14.95 3.29
C GLY A 483 13.59 -14.67 3.29
N GLU A 484 13.16 -13.42 3.11
CA GLU A 484 11.74 -13.07 3.01
C GLU A 484 11.19 -13.23 1.60
N GLY A 485 9.93 -13.62 1.48
CA GLY A 485 9.18 -13.64 0.23
C GLY A 485 8.15 -12.50 0.14
N TRP A 486 7.56 -12.36 -1.05
CA TRP A 486 6.50 -11.40 -1.34
C TRP A 486 5.14 -12.07 -1.09
N TYR A 487 4.22 -11.32 -0.50
CA TYR A 487 2.86 -11.81 -0.23
C TYR A 487 1.94 -11.49 -1.38
N ASP A 488 0.85 -12.24 -1.50
CA ASP A 488 -0.29 -11.91 -2.35
C ASP A 488 -0.01 -11.84 -3.86
N ILE A 489 1.15 -12.30 -4.33
CA ILE A 489 1.60 -12.11 -5.73
C ILE A 489 0.59 -12.64 -6.77
N GLY A 490 -0.20 -13.67 -6.45
CA GLY A 490 -1.29 -14.15 -7.32
C GLY A 490 -2.69 -14.07 -6.72
N GLY A 491 -2.83 -13.55 -5.50
CA GLY A 491 -3.88 -13.98 -4.57
C GLY A 491 -4.86 -12.89 -4.13
N LEU A 492 -4.38 -11.66 -3.98
CA LEU A 492 -5.10 -10.52 -3.47
C LEU A 492 -5.13 -9.49 -4.59
N ASN A 493 -6.29 -9.28 -5.21
CA ASN A 493 -6.49 -8.33 -6.31
C ASN A 493 -5.40 -8.32 -7.41
N LEU A 494 -5.53 -9.23 -8.39
CA LEU A 494 -4.86 -9.23 -9.72
C LEU A 494 -3.80 -8.13 -9.94
N GLU A 495 -2.55 -8.52 -9.84
CA GLU A 495 -1.44 -7.58 -9.86
C GLU A 495 -1.29 -6.90 -11.23
N THR A 496 -0.98 -5.61 -11.21
CA THR A 496 -0.66 -4.84 -12.41
C THR A 496 0.77 -4.30 -12.35
N GLY A 497 1.49 -4.45 -13.46
CA GLY A 497 2.83 -3.94 -13.62
C GLY A 497 3.02 -3.26 -14.97
N TRP A 498 4.02 -2.40 -15.09
CA TRP A 498 4.39 -1.72 -16.32
C TRP A 498 5.13 -2.63 -17.31
N VAL A 499 4.88 -2.45 -18.60
CA VAL A 499 5.57 -3.20 -19.65
C VAL A 499 7.02 -2.72 -19.86
N ASP A 500 7.96 -3.65 -19.93
CA ASP A 500 9.39 -3.34 -20.12
C ASP A 500 9.71 -2.72 -21.48
N ALA A 501 8.92 -3.08 -22.48
CA ALA A 501 8.97 -2.55 -23.84
C ALA A 501 7.54 -2.49 -24.37
N PRO A 502 7.21 -1.52 -25.24
CA PRO A 502 5.85 -1.41 -25.79
C PRO A 502 5.49 -2.75 -26.44
N PRO A 503 4.41 -3.43 -26.00
CA PRO A 503 3.99 -4.64 -26.66
C PRO A 503 3.69 -4.29 -28.11
N THR A 504 4.02 -5.18 -29.05
CA THR A 504 3.26 -5.24 -30.29
C THR A 504 1.81 -5.42 -29.87
N ASN A 505 1.00 -4.38 -30.02
CA ASN A 505 -0.38 -4.39 -29.52
C ASN A 505 -1.06 -5.66 -30.01
N PRO A 506 -1.58 -6.51 -29.11
CA PRO A 506 -2.23 -7.73 -29.56
C PRO A 506 -3.39 -7.35 -30.48
N SER A 507 -3.58 -8.14 -31.54
CA SER A 507 -4.66 -7.88 -32.50
C SER A 507 -6.00 -7.75 -31.77
N GLY A 508 -6.71 -6.63 -31.99
CA GLY A 508 -7.99 -6.35 -31.31
C GLY A 508 -7.88 -5.66 -29.95
N ALA A 509 -6.69 -5.24 -29.52
CA ALA A 509 -6.48 -4.45 -28.32
C ALA A 509 -7.14 -3.06 -28.41
N ILE A 510 -7.66 -2.57 -27.29
CA ILE A 510 -8.31 -1.27 -27.17
C ILE A 510 -7.28 -0.15 -27.38
N GLN A 511 -7.51 0.75 -28.34
CA GLN A 511 -6.61 1.87 -28.70
C GLN A 511 -7.19 3.24 -28.35
N ASP A 512 -8.23 3.26 -27.54
CA ASP A 512 -8.92 4.47 -27.16
C ASP A 512 -9.37 4.43 -25.71
N PHE A 513 -9.69 5.60 -25.18
CA PHE A 513 -10.33 5.72 -23.88
C PHE A 513 -11.68 6.40 -24.05
N CYS A 514 -12.73 5.66 -23.73
CA CYS A 514 -14.11 6.12 -23.81
C CYS A 514 -14.63 6.40 -22.40
N ASP A 515 -14.73 7.69 -22.04
CA ASP A 515 -15.26 8.14 -20.76
C ASP A 515 -16.79 7.98 -20.75
N THR A 516 -17.26 6.85 -20.24
CA THR A 516 -18.69 6.52 -20.13
C THR A 516 -19.36 7.18 -18.92
N SER A 517 -18.60 7.94 -18.12
CA SER A 517 -19.15 8.72 -17.01
C SER A 517 -19.80 10.03 -17.46
N ALA A 518 -19.61 10.41 -18.72
CA ALA A 518 -20.04 11.69 -19.28
C ALA A 518 -20.78 11.50 -20.62
N SER A 519 -21.69 12.44 -20.92
CA SER A 519 -22.29 12.57 -22.24
C SER A 519 -21.55 13.60 -23.10
N PRO A 520 -21.41 13.38 -24.42
CA PRO A 520 -20.76 14.33 -25.32
C PRO A 520 -21.46 15.69 -25.34
N GLY A 521 -20.71 16.74 -25.01
CA GLY A 521 -21.11 18.13 -25.20
C GLY A 521 -20.73 18.67 -26.58
N PRO A 522 -21.04 19.95 -26.86
CA PRO A 522 -20.65 20.61 -28.11
C PRO A 522 -19.13 20.54 -28.34
N GLY A 523 -18.71 20.07 -29.52
CA GLY A 523 -17.31 19.95 -29.90
C GLY A 523 -16.58 18.72 -29.35
N GLU A 524 -17.25 17.87 -28.58
CA GLU A 524 -16.68 16.62 -28.11
C GLU A 524 -17.03 15.46 -29.04
N THR A 525 -16.09 14.53 -29.19
CA THR A 525 -16.28 13.32 -29.98
C THR A 525 -16.97 12.27 -29.13
N ALA A 526 -18.12 11.77 -29.61
CA ALA A 526 -18.80 10.65 -28.99
C ALA A 526 -18.02 9.34 -29.17
N CYS A 527 -18.15 8.43 -28.21
CA CYS A 527 -17.68 7.06 -28.30
C CYS A 527 -18.70 6.11 -27.67
N THR A 528 -18.49 4.81 -27.91
CA THR A 528 -19.29 3.75 -27.29
C THR A 528 -18.35 2.68 -26.78
N ARG A 529 -18.58 2.21 -25.55
CA ARG A 529 -17.86 1.09 -24.94
C ARG A 529 -18.87 0.07 -24.41
N GLY A 530 -18.92 -1.09 -25.06
CA GLY A 530 -20.02 -2.04 -24.84
C GLY A 530 -21.36 -1.37 -25.20
N ASP A 531 -22.30 -1.37 -24.26
CA ASP A 531 -23.60 -0.70 -24.41
C ASP A 531 -23.61 0.74 -23.85
N ASN A 532 -22.47 1.24 -23.37
CA ASN A 532 -22.38 2.54 -22.73
C ASN A 532 -21.91 3.61 -23.72
N ASN A 533 -22.68 4.69 -23.83
CA ASN A 533 -22.27 5.89 -24.57
C ASN A 533 -21.35 6.75 -23.69
N GLY A 534 -20.34 7.36 -24.31
CA GLY A 534 -19.35 8.16 -23.60
C GLY A 534 -18.72 9.24 -24.47
N VAL A 535 -17.67 9.85 -23.93
CA VAL A 535 -16.84 10.85 -24.61
C VAL A 535 -15.45 10.29 -24.89
N LEU A 536 -15.00 10.38 -26.14
CA LEU A 536 -13.66 9.96 -26.52
C LEU A 536 -12.64 10.94 -25.91
N ARG A 537 -11.81 10.48 -24.96
CA ARG A 537 -10.76 11.32 -24.34
C ARG A 537 -9.38 11.05 -24.89
N TYR A 538 -9.15 9.85 -25.39
CA TYR A 538 -7.88 9.44 -25.96
C TYR A 538 -8.11 8.52 -27.15
N SER A 539 -7.30 8.69 -28.19
CA SER A 539 -7.24 7.78 -29.34
C SER A 539 -5.80 7.73 -29.82
N GLY A 540 -5.24 6.53 -29.90
CA GLY A 540 -3.84 6.32 -30.27
C GLY A 540 -3.27 5.05 -29.64
N PRO A 541 -1.97 4.80 -29.80
CA PRO A 541 -1.31 3.68 -29.13
C PRO A 541 -1.55 3.74 -27.61
N LEU A 542 -2.14 2.70 -27.04
CA LEU A 542 -2.24 2.55 -25.58
C LEU A 542 -1.26 1.49 -25.09
N PRO A 543 -0.53 1.74 -23.99
CA PRO A 543 0.18 0.67 -23.30
C PRO A 543 -0.83 -0.32 -22.74
N HIS A 544 -0.49 -1.61 -22.80
CA HIS A 544 -1.31 -2.70 -22.28
C HIS A 544 -0.50 -3.52 -21.31
N LEU A 545 -1.15 -3.98 -20.24
CA LEU A 545 -0.56 -4.76 -19.18
C LEU A 545 -1.22 -6.15 -19.15
N PRO A 546 -0.45 -7.21 -18.92
CA PRO A 546 -1.01 -8.53 -18.71
C PRO A 546 -1.71 -8.57 -17.34
N LEU A 547 -2.99 -8.92 -17.33
CA LEU A 547 -3.69 -9.23 -16.08
C LEU A 547 -3.24 -10.59 -15.57
N VAL A 548 -2.90 -10.69 -14.29
CA VAL A 548 -2.35 -11.90 -13.68
C VAL A 548 -3.30 -12.41 -12.61
N GLY A 549 -3.59 -13.71 -12.64
CA GLY A 549 -4.43 -14.39 -11.67
C GLY A 549 -5.88 -14.57 -12.14
N TYR A 550 -6.72 -14.94 -11.20
CA TYR A 550 -8.11 -15.28 -11.44
C TYR A 550 -9.01 -14.38 -10.60
N SER A 551 -10.20 -14.09 -11.09
CA SER A 551 -11.16 -13.20 -10.40
C SER A 551 -12.37 -13.97 -9.84
N TRP A 552 -12.98 -13.45 -8.76
CA TRP A 552 -14.19 -14.05 -8.15
C TRP A 552 -15.37 -14.11 -9.13
N GLU A 553 -15.44 -13.19 -10.10
CA GLU A 553 -16.48 -13.12 -11.15
C GLU A 553 -16.35 -14.19 -12.23
N GLY A 554 -15.43 -15.15 -12.06
CA GLY A 554 -15.25 -16.22 -13.03
C GLY A 554 -14.57 -15.75 -14.31
N HIS A 555 -14.04 -14.52 -14.38
CA HIS A 555 -13.11 -14.13 -15.43
C HIS A 555 -11.76 -14.78 -15.12
N ALA A 556 -11.52 -15.94 -15.74
CA ALA A 556 -10.24 -16.63 -15.76
C ALA A 556 -9.33 -15.94 -16.80
N ARG A 557 -8.44 -15.04 -16.36
CA ARG A 557 -7.59 -14.26 -17.29
C ARG A 557 -6.11 -14.41 -16.92
N TYR A 558 -5.56 -15.48 -17.48
CA TYR A 558 -4.22 -16.01 -17.31
C TYR A 558 -3.12 -15.23 -18.04
N ASN A 559 -2.17 -14.67 -17.30
CA ASN A 559 -0.82 -14.36 -17.79
C ASN A 559 0.28 -14.90 -16.87
N GLU A 560 -0.02 -15.89 -16.04
CA GLU A 560 0.99 -16.59 -15.24
C GLU A 560 2.06 -17.23 -16.14
N ASN A 561 1.66 -17.69 -17.33
CA ASN A 561 2.59 -18.15 -18.37
C ASN A 561 3.59 -17.05 -18.76
N TYR A 562 3.13 -15.82 -18.97
CA TYR A 562 4.00 -14.71 -19.33
C TYR A 562 5.03 -14.41 -18.22
N LEU A 563 4.55 -14.41 -16.97
CA LEU A 563 5.40 -14.25 -15.79
C LEU A 563 6.39 -15.41 -15.59
N ALA A 564 6.00 -16.63 -15.93
CA ALA A 564 6.85 -17.81 -15.86
C ALA A 564 7.79 -17.99 -17.07
N GLY A 565 8.04 -16.94 -17.86
CA GLY A 565 8.96 -17.02 -18.99
C GLY A 565 8.37 -17.60 -20.29
N ARG A 566 7.06 -17.86 -20.35
CA ARG A 566 6.37 -18.54 -21.45
C ARG A 566 5.57 -17.57 -22.33
N ALA A 567 5.00 -18.07 -23.42
CA ALA A 567 4.16 -17.28 -24.31
C ALA A 567 2.89 -16.80 -23.59
N ALA A 568 2.59 -15.50 -23.72
CA ALA A 568 1.42 -14.87 -23.13
C ALA A 568 0.12 -15.27 -23.85
N ASN A 569 -1.00 -15.18 -23.15
CA ASN A 569 -2.33 -15.28 -23.78
C ASN A 569 -2.79 -13.87 -24.21
N PRO A 570 -2.87 -13.56 -25.52
CA PRO A 570 -3.16 -12.21 -25.99
C PRO A 570 -4.53 -11.66 -25.57
N GLY A 571 -5.51 -12.53 -25.23
CA GLY A 571 -6.84 -12.11 -24.75
C GLY A 571 -6.88 -11.54 -23.33
N ASN A 572 -5.76 -11.57 -22.60
CA ASN A 572 -5.68 -11.16 -21.19
C ASN A 572 -4.88 -9.88 -20.97
N TRP A 573 -4.64 -9.13 -22.04
CA TRP A 573 -4.01 -7.81 -21.99
C TRP A 573 -5.08 -6.74 -21.76
N LYS A 574 -4.81 -5.83 -20.84
CA LYS A 574 -5.69 -4.73 -20.46
C LYS A 574 -5.00 -3.39 -20.72
N PRO A 575 -5.68 -2.40 -21.31
CA PRO A 575 -5.08 -1.08 -21.46
C PRO A 575 -4.76 -0.50 -20.07
N VAL A 576 -3.75 0.35 -19.95
CA VAL A 576 -3.39 1.03 -18.68
C VAL A 576 -4.51 1.88 -18.08
N THR A 577 -5.54 2.17 -18.87
CA THR A 577 -6.75 2.88 -18.45
C THR A 577 -7.79 1.98 -17.80
N TRP A 578 -7.57 0.66 -17.82
CA TRP A 578 -8.45 -0.32 -17.23
C TRP A 578 -8.64 -0.06 -15.74
N GLN A 579 -9.91 -0.09 -15.32
CA GLN A 579 -10.31 -0.10 -13.93
C GLN A 579 -11.15 -1.35 -13.71
N TYR A 580 -10.84 -2.07 -12.64
CA TYR A 580 -11.61 -3.23 -12.25
C TYR A 580 -11.59 -3.39 -10.76
N GLY A 581 -12.68 -3.97 -10.27
CA GLY A 581 -12.86 -4.38 -8.90
C GLY A 581 -11.62 -5.03 -8.28
N LYS A 582 -10.89 -5.82 -9.07
CA LYS A 582 -9.90 -6.76 -8.53
C LYS A 582 -8.48 -6.47 -9.00
N GLY A 583 -8.19 -5.29 -9.54
CA GLY A 583 -6.81 -4.92 -9.90
C GLY A 583 -6.07 -4.32 -8.70
N GLY A 584 -4.80 -4.67 -8.53
CA GLY A 584 -3.88 -4.10 -7.55
C GLY A 584 -2.57 -3.62 -8.20
N GLY A 585 -1.64 -3.09 -7.42
CA GLY A 585 -0.38 -2.58 -7.93
C GLY A 585 0.72 -2.55 -6.87
N ARG A 586 1.98 -2.53 -7.32
CA ARG A 586 3.17 -2.43 -6.46
C ARG A 586 4.15 -1.41 -6.99
N CYS A 587 4.91 -0.79 -6.10
CA CYS A 587 6.05 0.01 -6.50
C CYS A 587 7.33 -0.81 -6.52
N ALA A 588 8.21 -0.47 -7.46
CA ALA A 588 9.59 -0.89 -7.48
C ALA A 588 10.51 0.33 -7.34
N ARG A 589 11.64 0.17 -6.64
CA ARG A 589 12.62 1.23 -6.40
C ARG A 589 13.99 0.79 -6.87
N THR A 590 14.72 1.72 -7.47
CA THR A 590 16.14 1.52 -7.79
C THR A 590 16.96 1.95 -6.58
N TYR A 591 18.00 1.18 -6.26
CA TYR A 591 18.84 1.38 -5.09
C TYR A 591 20.32 1.38 -5.46
#